data_AF-A0A538RMS2-F1
#
_entry.id   AF-A0A538RMS2-F1
#
_cell.length_a   1.000
_cell.length_b   1.000
_cell.length_c   1.000
_cell.angle_alpha   90.00
_cell.angle_beta   90.00
_cell.angle_gamma   90.00
#
_symmetry.space_group_name_H-M   'P 1'
#
loop_
_entity.id
_entity.type
_entity.pdbx_description
1 polymer ?
#
loop_
_entity_poly.entity_id
_entity_poly.type
_entity_poly.pdbx_seq_one_letter_code
_entity_poly.pdbx_strand_id
1 'polypeptide(L)'
;VLFVIDRSFSIPVEFDSTASPDSNRIDRRTERVEQFINDAVQLRGTAHKYDRVGLILFGRRPRLELPASNAPSVNFKMKDAASNIDGNYTDIAAAIKLALASFPEGTGKRIVLVSDGNENLGNAEEQARIARLNGVQIDVVPLAAGYKNENEVLVQGVEAPPKTEQGSRLPIRVLIRSYNPRMVYGTLILKQITDGETVPVAPSPIKVRVPPGLTPFAFKQPLVNQQKSYTYQAIFQPEAVENEKGGITVGLEGDRVQNNSATTHVVAMGQRRILVIEQTPGEHQLLVDRLKVMSNSKYKVHTITPARLPESKDDLGVFLSNYDCVILANVPAEMINGDQQEMLRSNTPAAGRAPPSRRRCRSIATSSRSRSWPRAAWC
;
A
#
# COMPACT_ATOMS: atom_id res chain seq x y z
N VAL A 1 -13.34 -8.78 -28.71
CA VAL A 1 -12.26 -9.29 -27.83
C VAL A 1 -11.15 -8.25 -27.76
N LEU A 2 -10.68 -7.91 -26.56
CA LEU A 2 -9.50 -7.06 -26.38
C LEU A 2 -8.36 -7.91 -25.79
N PHE A 3 -7.21 -7.91 -26.45
CA PHE A 3 -5.97 -8.47 -25.90
C PHE A 3 -5.28 -7.41 -25.07
N VAL A 4 -4.97 -7.73 -23.82
CA VAL A 4 -4.34 -6.82 -22.86
C VAL A 4 -3.01 -7.44 -22.46
N ILE A 5 -1.90 -6.82 -22.87
CA ILE A 5 -0.58 -7.45 -22.87
C ILE A 5 0.39 -6.67 -22.01
N ASP A 6 0.97 -7.39 -21.07
CA ASP A 6 1.93 -6.88 -20.12
C ASP A 6 3.31 -6.75 -20.76
N ARG A 7 3.90 -5.56 -20.67
CA ARG A 7 5.23 -5.22 -21.19
C ARG A 7 6.18 -4.79 -20.07
N SER A 8 5.84 -5.08 -18.82
CA SER A 8 6.69 -4.82 -17.67
C SER A 8 7.99 -5.65 -17.70
N PHE A 9 9.01 -5.13 -17.01
CA PHE A 9 10.29 -5.79 -16.82
C PHE A 9 10.22 -6.98 -15.85
N SER A 10 9.09 -7.19 -15.17
CA SER A 10 8.87 -8.40 -14.36
C SER A 10 8.79 -9.65 -15.23
N ILE A 11 8.57 -9.50 -16.53
CA ILE A 11 8.51 -10.63 -17.47
C ILE A 11 9.84 -10.73 -18.23
N PRO A 12 10.53 -11.87 -18.18
CA PRO A 12 11.88 -12.00 -18.72
C PRO A 12 11.87 -11.83 -20.25
N VAL A 13 12.95 -11.25 -20.75
CA VAL A 13 13.27 -11.23 -22.18
C VAL A 13 13.95 -12.54 -22.56
N GLU A 14 13.50 -13.15 -23.64
CA GLU A 14 14.09 -14.38 -24.19
C GLU A 14 14.86 -14.04 -25.45
N PHE A 15 16.15 -13.78 -25.28
CA PHE A 15 17.05 -13.61 -26.42
C PHE A 15 17.53 -14.95 -26.94
N ASP A 16 17.75 -15.02 -28.25
CA ASP A 16 18.38 -16.17 -28.87
C ASP A 16 19.83 -16.32 -28.39
N SER A 17 20.18 -17.48 -27.83
CA SER A 17 21.52 -17.77 -27.31
C SER A 17 22.58 -17.89 -28.40
N THR A 18 22.18 -17.98 -29.68
CA THR A 18 23.07 -18.07 -30.84
C THR A 18 23.29 -16.74 -31.57
N ALA A 19 22.65 -15.65 -31.14
CA ALA A 19 22.77 -14.35 -31.80
C ALA A 19 23.98 -13.55 -31.29
N SER A 20 24.84 -13.11 -32.22
CA SER A 20 26.05 -12.31 -31.94
C SER A 20 25.68 -10.98 -31.24
N PRO A 21 26.49 -10.45 -30.31
CA PRO A 21 26.19 -9.24 -29.52
C PRO A 21 25.85 -7.99 -30.33
N ASP A 22 26.34 -7.91 -31.58
CA ASP A 22 26.14 -6.77 -32.49
C ASP A 22 24.91 -6.90 -33.42
N SER A 23 24.15 -7.99 -33.32
CA SER A 23 22.90 -8.16 -34.07
C SER A 23 21.70 -7.67 -33.28
N ASN A 24 20.70 -7.12 -33.98
CA ASN A 24 19.46 -6.58 -33.44
C ASN A 24 18.69 -7.69 -32.70
N ARG A 25 18.96 -7.92 -31.40
CA ARG A 25 18.46 -9.06 -30.62
C ARG A 25 16.94 -9.05 -30.59
N ILE A 26 16.32 -10.06 -31.18
CA ILE A 26 14.87 -10.21 -31.19
C ILE A 26 14.43 -10.98 -29.94
N ASP A 27 13.47 -10.42 -29.21
CA ASP A 27 12.86 -11.08 -28.06
C ASP A 27 11.84 -12.13 -28.54
N ARG A 28 12.18 -13.42 -28.41
CA ARG A 28 11.35 -14.56 -28.85
C ARG A 28 10.01 -14.62 -28.11
N ARG A 29 9.92 -14.05 -26.91
CA ARG A 29 8.63 -13.92 -26.21
C ARG A 29 7.66 -13.06 -26.99
N THR A 30 8.13 -11.92 -27.51
CA THR A 30 7.31 -11.00 -28.28
C THR A 30 6.77 -11.70 -29.53
N GLU A 31 7.62 -12.48 -30.22
CA GLU A 31 7.20 -13.30 -31.36
C GLU A 31 6.16 -14.36 -30.98
N ARG A 32 6.33 -15.08 -29.84
CA ARG A 32 5.35 -16.06 -29.36
C ARG A 32 3.99 -15.42 -29.04
N VAL A 33 3.99 -14.26 -28.42
CA VAL A 33 2.76 -13.53 -28.09
C VAL A 33 2.09 -13.01 -29.36
N GLU A 34 2.86 -12.47 -30.31
CA GLU A 34 2.35 -12.08 -31.64
C GLU A 34 1.74 -13.26 -32.40
N GLN A 35 2.44 -14.39 -32.45
CA GLN A 35 1.94 -15.64 -33.05
C GLN A 35 0.66 -16.09 -32.36
N PHE A 36 0.62 -16.12 -31.03
CA PHE A 36 -0.58 -16.49 -30.28
C PHE A 36 -1.79 -15.60 -30.62
N ILE A 37 -1.61 -14.28 -30.73
CA ILE A 37 -2.70 -13.38 -31.10
C ILE A 37 -3.14 -13.65 -32.54
N ASN A 38 -2.18 -13.76 -33.47
CA ASN A 38 -2.46 -14.01 -34.89
C ASN A 38 -3.24 -15.32 -35.07
N ASP A 39 -2.77 -16.40 -34.43
CA ASP A 39 -3.41 -17.72 -34.45
C ASP A 39 -4.80 -17.66 -33.80
N ALA A 40 -4.94 -16.98 -32.67
CA ALA A 40 -6.24 -16.80 -32.02
C ALA A 40 -7.22 -15.98 -32.86
N VAL A 41 -6.75 -15.06 -33.71
CA VAL A 41 -7.58 -14.36 -34.71
C VAL A 41 -7.98 -15.31 -35.84
N GLN A 42 -7.04 -16.07 -36.39
CA GLN A 42 -7.29 -16.93 -37.56
C GLN A 42 -8.14 -18.16 -37.24
N LEU A 43 -7.94 -18.78 -36.07
CA LEU A 43 -8.62 -20.01 -35.64
C LEU A 43 -10.04 -19.80 -35.11
N ARG A 44 -10.55 -18.56 -35.08
CA ARG A 44 -11.89 -18.22 -34.59
C ARG A 44 -13.04 -18.85 -35.39
N GLY A 45 -12.78 -19.43 -36.56
CA GLY A 45 -13.78 -20.10 -37.39
C GLY A 45 -14.73 -19.12 -38.09
N THR A 46 -15.49 -19.60 -39.06
CA THR A 46 -16.34 -18.76 -39.93
C THR A 46 -17.51 -18.10 -39.20
N ALA A 47 -17.96 -18.66 -38.08
CA ALA A 47 -19.07 -18.13 -37.27
C ALA A 47 -18.72 -16.82 -36.53
N HIS A 48 -17.43 -16.53 -36.34
CA HIS A 48 -16.92 -15.37 -35.59
C HIS A 48 -16.29 -14.30 -36.49
N LYS A 49 -16.63 -14.30 -37.79
CA LYS A 49 -16.04 -13.40 -38.81
C LYS A 49 -16.25 -11.91 -38.53
N TYR A 50 -17.27 -11.55 -37.74
CA TYR A 50 -17.59 -10.17 -37.36
C TYR A 50 -17.07 -9.78 -35.97
N ASP A 51 -16.33 -10.66 -35.30
CA ASP A 51 -15.75 -10.36 -34.01
C ASP A 51 -14.70 -9.26 -34.15
N ARG A 52 -14.85 -8.21 -33.34
CA ARG A 52 -13.89 -7.11 -33.29
C ARG A 52 -12.73 -7.46 -32.39
N VAL A 53 -11.52 -7.13 -32.83
CA VAL A 53 -10.29 -7.37 -32.08
C VAL A 53 -9.59 -6.04 -31.84
N GLY A 54 -9.11 -5.83 -30.62
CA GLY A 54 -8.28 -4.69 -30.25
C GLY A 54 -7.13 -5.11 -29.35
N LEU A 55 -6.14 -4.23 -29.22
CA LEU A 55 -4.89 -4.47 -28.50
C LEU A 55 -4.60 -3.33 -27.54
N ILE A 56 -4.36 -3.67 -26.29
CA ILE A 56 -3.89 -2.78 -25.24
C ILE A 56 -2.55 -3.31 -24.75
N LEU A 57 -1.55 -2.45 -24.70
CA LEU A 57 -0.27 -2.73 -24.06
C LEU A 57 -0.20 -1.98 -22.74
N PHE A 58 0.40 -2.57 -21.72
CA PHE A 58 0.54 -1.91 -20.42
C PHE A 58 1.86 -2.23 -19.72
N GLY A 59 2.27 -1.28 -18.87
CA GLY A 59 3.34 -1.39 -17.89
C GLY A 59 2.90 -0.54 -16.71
N ARG A 60 3.58 0.58 -16.46
CA ARG A 60 3.10 1.60 -15.49
C ARG A 60 1.75 2.22 -15.87
N ARG A 61 1.51 2.42 -17.16
CA ARG A 61 0.26 2.97 -17.70
C ARG A 61 -0.19 2.16 -18.91
N PRO A 62 -1.48 1.87 -19.06
CA PRO A 62 -2.01 1.18 -20.23
C PRO A 62 -2.16 2.14 -21.41
N ARG A 63 -1.99 1.61 -22.62
CA ARG A 63 -2.19 2.33 -23.88
C ARG A 63 -2.97 1.45 -24.85
N LEU A 64 -3.97 2.05 -25.50
CA LEU A 64 -4.71 1.40 -26.57
C LEU A 64 -3.91 1.56 -27.85
N GLU A 65 -3.32 0.47 -28.33
CA GLU A 65 -2.57 0.46 -29.58
C GLU A 65 -3.51 0.28 -30.77
N LEU A 66 -4.49 -0.63 -30.64
CA LEU A 66 -5.44 -0.90 -31.69
C LEU A 66 -6.87 -0.90 -31.12
N PRO A 67 -7.75 -0.01 -31.62
CA PRO A 67 -9.15 -0.03 -31.23
C PRO A 67 -9.84 -1.29 -31.76
N ALA A 68 -10.93 -1.67 -31.11
CA ALA A 68 -11.73 -2.83 -31.50
C ALA A 68 -12.31 -2.65 -32.92
N SER A 69 -11.66 -3.25 -33.90
CA SER A 69 -12.02 -3.16 -35.33
C SER A 69 -12.25 -4.54 -35.93
N ASN A 70 -13.02 -4.60 -37.02
CA ASN A 70 -13.27 -5.85 -37.74
C ASN A 70 -11.97 -6.27 -38.43
N ALA A 71 -11.37 -7.37 -37.99
CA ALA A 71 -10.07 -7.78 -38.53
C ALA A 71 -10.04 -9.26 -38.90
N PRO A 72 -10.15 -9.61 -40.19
CA PRO A 72 -10.03 -11.00 -40.65
C PRO A 72 -8.57 -11.51 -40.67
N SER A 73 -7.58 -10.61 -40.69
CA SER A 73 -6.16 -10.96 -40.61
C SER A 73 -5.37 -9.72 -40.16
N VAL A 74 -5.02 -9.63 -38.88
CA VAL A 74 -4.11 -8.59 -38.43
C VAL A 74 -2.70 -9.17 -38.52
N ASN A 75 -1.80 -8.51 -39.24
CA ASN A 75 -0.39 -8.87 -39.22
C ASN A 75 0.27 -8.01 -38.12
N PHE A 76 0.01 -8.36 -36.85
CA PHE A 76 0.47 -7.57 -35.71
C PHE A 76 2.01 -7.61 -35.63
N LYS A 77 2.66 -6.44 -35.64
CA LYS A 77 4.07 -6.29 -35.30
C LYS A 77 4.17 -5.33 -34.10
N MET A 78 4.52 -5.84 -32.93
CA MET A 78 4.68 -5.08 -31.69
C MET A 78 5.96 -4.22 -31.68
N LYS A 79 6.88 -4.43 -32.63
CA LYS A 79 8.16 -3.70 -32.71
C LYS A 79 8.00 -2.19 -32.85
N ASP A 80 6.94 -1.70 -33.48
CA ASP A 80 6.73 -0.27 -33.71
C ASP A 80 5.99 0.44 -32.54
N ALA A 81 5.28 -0.33 -31.71
CA ALA A 81 4.44 0.17 -30.60
C ALA A 81 5.12 0.14 -29.22
N ALA A 82 6.19 -0.65 -29.06
CA ALA A 82 6.79 -0.95 -27.75
C ALA A 82 7.77 0.11 -27.22
N SER A 83 8.17 1.11 -28.01
CA SER A 83 9.30 2.01 -27.69
C SER A 83 9.04 3.00 -26.55
N ASN A 84 7.78 3.18 -26.10
CA ASN A 84 7.38 4.22 -25.15
C ASN A 84 6.57 3.72 -23.93
N ILE A 85 6.69 2.45 -23.55
CA ILE A 85 6.03 1.90 -22.36
C ILE A 85 7.02 1.82 -21.20
N ASP A 86 6.72 2.48 -20.08
CA ASP A 86 7.50 2.37 -18.85
C ASP A 86 7.26 1.00 -18.21
N GLY A 87 8.23 0.09 -18.38
CA GLY A 87 8.18 -1.29 -17.89
C GLY A 87 8.58 -1.48 -16.43
N ASN A 88 8.96 -0.42 -15.70
CA ASN A 88 9.37 -0.56 -14.29
C ASN A 88 8.21 -0.93 -13.34
N TYR A 89 6.97 -0.74 -13.78
CA TYR A 89 5.76 -1.00 -13.01
C TYR A 89 4.77 -1.81 -13.83
N THR A 90 3.85 -2.46 -13.14
CA THR A 90 2.82 -3.34 -13.68
C THR A 90 1.48 -2.94 -13.06
N ASP A 91 0.65 -2.23 -13.83
CA ASP A 91 -0.68 -1.76 -13.43
C ASP A 91 -1.77 -2.49 -14.23
N ILE A 92 -2.14 -3.68 -13.75
CA ILE A 92 -3.17 -4.52 -14.38
C ILE A 92 -4.56 -3.88 -14.18
N ALA A 93 -4.80 -3.28 -13.02
CA ALA A 93 -6.04 -2.59 -12.70
C ALA A 93 -6.38 -1.48 -13.70
N ALA A 94 -5.42 -0.60 -14.01
CA ALA A 94 -5.60 0.44 -15.00
C ALA A 94 -5.82 -0.16 -16.40
N ALA A 95 -5.12 -1.24 -16.75
CA ALA A 95 -5.28 -1.91 -18.03
C ALA A 95 -6.70 -2.49 -18.20
N ILE A 96 -7.25 -3.12 -17.17
CA ILE A 96 -8.65 -3.59 -17.15
C ILE A 96 -9.61 -2.41 -17.28
N LYS A 97 -9.38 -1.30 -16.56
CA LYS A 97 -10.22 -0.10 -16.68
C LYS A 97 -10.24 0.46 -18.10
N LEU A 98 -9.08 0.58 -18.74
CA LEU A 98 -8.99 1.06 -20.11
C LEU A 98 -9.71 0.11 -21.07
N ALA A 99 -9.55 -1.21 -20.89
CA ALA A 99 -10.26 -2.21 -21.68
C ALA A 99 -11.79 -2.07 -21.55
N LEU A 100 -12.30 -1.89 -20.32
CA LEU A 100 -13.73 -1.66 -20.07
C LEU A 100 -14.25 -0.42 -20.81
N ALA A 101 -13.48 0.66 -20.81
CA ALA A 101 -13.82 1.90 -21.51
C ALA A 101 -13.70 1.80 -23.05
N SER A 102 -12.95 0.83 -23.56
CA SER A 102 -12.68 0.69 -25.00
C SER A 102 -13.66 -0.23 -25.74
N PHE A 103 -14.56 -0.92 -25.03
CA PHE A 103 -15.51 -1.83 -25.67
C PHE A 103 -16.64 -1.06 -26.40
N PRO A 104 -16.94 -1.43 -27.66
CA PRO A 104 -18.13 -0.94 -28.35
C PRO A 104 -19.42 -1.38 -27.66
N GLU A 105 -20.43 -0.52 -27.66
CA GLU A 105 -21.77 -0.85 -27.16
C GLU A 105 -22.44 -1.97 -27.99
N GLY A 106 -23.34 -2.73 -27.36
CA GLY A 106 -24.12 -3.78 -28.03
C GLY A 106 -23.34 -5.05 -28.43
N THR A 107 -22.12 -5.25 -27.93
CA THR A 107 -21.27 -6.42 -28.26
C THR A 107 -21.00 -7.31 -27.04
N GLY A 108 -20.72 -8.60 -27.29
CA GLY A 108 -20.17 -9.50 -26.27
C GLY A 108 -18.74 -9.10 -25.91
N LYS A 109 -18.47 -8.85 -24.63
CA LYS A 109 -17.21 -8.28 -24.15
C LYS A 109 -16.33 -9.37 -23.55
N ARG A 110 -15.11 -9.52 -24.07
CA ARG A 110 -14.10 -10.44 -23.56
C ARG A 110 -12.72 -9.80 -23.57
N ILE A 111 -12.02 -9.91 -22.46
CA ILE A 111 -10.63 -9.50 -22.25
C ILE A 111 -9.78 -10.76 -22.20
N VAL A 112 -8.69 -10.78 -22.96
CA VAL A 112 -7.64 -11.80 -22.84
C VAL A 112 -6.42 -11.12 -22.23
N LEU A 113 -6.16 -11.38 -20.95
CA LEU A 113 -5.04 -10.81 -20.21
C LEU A 113 -3.81 -11.70 -20.35
N VAL A 114 -2.73 -11.15 -20.88
CA VAL A 114 -1.44 -11.83 -21.07
C VAL A 114 -0.41 -11.18 -20.15
N SER A 115 -0.17 -11.78 -18.98
CA SER A 115 0.67 -11.22 -17.91
C SER A 115 1.27 -12.34 -17.04
N ASP A 116 2.33 -12.03 -16.28
CA ASP A 116 2.87 -12.90 -15.23
C ASP A 116 2.07 -12.81 -13.91
N GLY A 117 1.14 -11.86 -13.82
CA GLY A 117 0.25 -11.66 -12.68
C GLY A 117 0.86 -10.89 -11.51
N ASN A 118 2.08 -10.34 -11.64
CA ASN A 118 2.76 -9.64 -10.56
C ASN A 118 2.45 -8.13 -10.57
N GLU A 119 1.21 -7.76 -10.21
CA GLU A 119 0.81 -6.36 -10.10
C GLU A 119 1.56 -5.66 -8.95
N ASN A 120 2.17 -4.52 -9.24
CA ASN A 120 2.86 -3.70 -8.23
C ASN A 120 2.27 -2.29 -8.08
N LEU A 121 1.28 -1.95 -8.91
CA LEU A 121 0.53 -0.71 -8.84
C LEU A 121 -0.94 -1.01 -9.15
N GLY A 122 -1.85 -0.65 -8.24
CA GLY A 122 -3.29 -0.85 -8.45
C GLY A 122 -3.90 -1.99 -7.63
N ASN A 123 -5.08 -2.43 -8.05
CA ASN A 123 -5.82 -3.55 -7.47
C ASN A 123 -6.62 -4.26 -8.57
N ALA A 124 -5.98 -5.23 -9.23
CA ALA A 124 -6.55 -5.99 -10.33
C ALA A 124 -7.77 -6.79 -9.91
N GLU A 125 -7.79 -7.34 -8.70
CA GLU A 125 -8.88 -8.17 -8.20
C GLU A 125 -10.19 -7.36 -8.09
N GLU A 126 -10.10 -6.15 -7.57
CA GLU A 126 -11.23 -5.23 -7.51
C GLU A 126 -11.77 -4.90 -8.91
N GLN A 127 -10.87 -4.61 -9.86
CA GLN A 127 -11.28 -4.30 -11.23
C GLN A 127 -11.84 -5.52 -11.98
N ALA A 128 -11.33 -6.72 -11.71
CA ALA A 128 -11.87 -7.95 -12.26
C ALA A 128 -13.30 -8.22 -11.78
N ARG A 129 -13.60 -7.94 -10.50
CA ARG A 129 -14.99 -8.00 -9.97
C ARG A 129 -15.89 -7.01 -10.70
N ILE A 130 -15.44 -5.77 -10.90
CA ILE A 130 -16.19 -4.75 -11.65
C ILE A 130 -16.43 -5.20 -13.10
N ALA A 131 -15.42 -5.76 -13.77
CA ALA A 131 -15.55 -6.27 -15.13
C ALA A 131 -16.62 -7.38 -15.22
N ARG A 132 -16.62 -8.32 -14.27
CA ARG A 132 -17.62 -9.39 -14.20
C ARG A 132 -19.03 -8.85 -14.02
N LEU A 133 -19.22 -7.83 -13.16
CA LEU A 133 -20.52 -7.17 -12.98
C LEU A 133 -21.02 -6.49 -14.26
N ASN A 134 -20.10 -6.03 -15.12
CA ASN A 134 -20.42 -5.46 -16.43
C ASN A 134 -20.58 -6.52 -17.54
N GLY A 135 -20.68 -7.80 -17.18
CA GLY A 135 -20.83 -8.90 -18.13
C GLY A 135 -19.58 -9.16 -18.99
N VAL A 136 -18.41 -8.69 -18.56
CA VAL A 136 -17.14 -8.88 -19.29
C VAL A 136 -16.44 -10.12 -18.76
N GLN A 137 -16.15 -11.06 -19.67
CA GLN A 137 -15.33 -12.23 -19.35
C GLN A 137 -13.84 -11.86 -19.42
N ILE A 138 -13.06 -12.26 -18.42
CA ILE A 138 -11.60 -12.12 -18.41
C ILE A 138 -11.00 -13.52 -18.46
N ASP A 139 -10.29 -13.83 -19.54
CA ASP A 139 -9.48 -15.03 -19.67
C ASP A 139 -8.01 -14.66 -19.49
N VAL A 140 -7.26 -15.46 -18.72
CA VAL A 140 -5.86 -15.17 -18.39
C VAL A 140 -4.95 -16.16 -19.09
N VAL A 141 -3.97 -15.64 -19.82
CA VAL A 141 -2.86 -16.39 -20.43
C VAL A 141 -1.61 -16.06 -19.61
N PRO A 142 -1.19 -16.95 -18.70
CA PRO A 142 -0.04 -16.66 -17.85
C PRO A 142 1.25 -16.70 -18.67
N LEU A 143 1.97 -15.58 -18.72
CA LEU A 143 3.34 -15.56 -19.20
C LEU A 143 4.21 -16.12 -18.07
N ALA A 144 5.06 -17.10 -18.37
CA ALA A 144 5.97 -17.72 -17.40
C ALA A 144 5.36 -18.67 -16.34
N ALA A 145 4.18 -19.27 -16.55
CA ALA A 145 3.64 -20.32 -15.65
C ALA A 145 4.60 -21.51 -15.39
N GLY A 146 5.58 -21.74 -16.28
CA GLY A 146 6.63 -22.76 -16.15
C GLY A 146 8.01 -22.25 -15.73
N TYR A 147 8.25 -20.93 -15.69
CA TYR A 147 9.50 -20.36 -15.17
C TYR A 147 9.29 -20.00 -13.70
N LYS A 148 9.08 -21.02 -12.86
CA LYS A 148 9.49 -20.86 -11.46
C LYS A 148 11.01 -20.83 -11.53
N ASN A 149 11.63 -19.67 -11.38
CA ASN A 149 13.06 -19.65 -11.15
C ASN A 149 13.26 -20.35 -9.81
N GLU A 150 13.62 -21.63 -9.87
CA GLU A 150 13.93 -22.42 -8.69
C GLU A 150 15.08 -21.74 -7.94
N ASN A 151 15.95 -20.98 -8.61
CA ASN A 151 17.01 -20.22 -7.94
C ASN A 151 16.64 -18.77 -7.57
N GLU A 152 15.36 -18.47 -7.34
CA GLU A 152 14.92 -17.10 -7.00
C GLU A 152 14.63 -16.92 -5.51
N VAL A 153 15.05 -15.76 -5.00
CA VAL A 153 14.52 -15.21 -3.76
C VAL A 153 13.67 -13.99 -4.07
N LEU A 154 12.54 -13.86 -3.38
CA LEU A 154 11.56 -12.80 -3.55
C LEU A 154 11.30 -12.16 -2.19
N VAL A 155 11.45 -10.85 -2.08
CA VAL A 155 10.89 -10.12 -0.95
C VAL A 155 9.40 -9.94 -1.23
N GLN A 156 8.58 -10.83 -0.68
CA GLN A 156 7.13 -10.87 -0.92
C GLN A 156 6.44 -9.60 -0.40
N GLY A 157 6.94 -8.99 0.67
CA GLY A 157 6.39 -7.75 1.18
C GLY A 157 6.98 -7.30 2.50
N VAL A 158 6.65 -6.07 2.88
CA VAL A 158 6.91 -5.52 4.21
C VAL A 158 5.57 -5.20 4.86
N GLU A 159 5.29 -5.84 5.98
CA GLU A 159 4.08 -5.62 6.76
C GLU A 159 4.39 -4.71 7.94
N ALA A 160 3.59 -3.66 8.09
CA ALA A 160 3.60 -2.82 9.27
C ALA A 160 2.17 -2.27 9.49
N PRO A 161 1.79 -1.96 10.75
CA PRO A 161 0.53 -1.27 11.02
C PRO A 161 0.43 0.03 10.21
N PRO A 162 -0.67 0.28 9.48
CA PRO A 162 -0.79 1.45 8.60
C PRO A 162 -0.85 2.77 9.39
N LYS A 163 -1.29 2.70 10.64
CA LYS A 163 -1.31 3.81 11.59
C LYS A 163 -0.71 3.35 12.91
N THR A 164 0.13 4.18 13.48
CA THR A 164 0.80 3.89 14.73
C THR A 164 0.89 5.12 15.60
N GLU A 165 0.89 4.94 16.92
CA GLU A 165 0.98 6.01 17.89
C GLU A 165 2.43 6.33 18.23
N GLN A 166 2.70 7.60 18.50
CA GLN A 166 4.01 8.07 18.94
C GLN A 166 4.51 7.34 20.20
N GLY A 167 5.83 7.08 20.28
CA GLY A 167 6.46 6.44 21.43
C GLY A 167 6.29 4.93 21.50
N SER A 168 5.45 4.34 20.64
CA SER A 168 5.35 2.90 20.48
C SER A 168 6.49 2.35 19.60
N ARG A 169 6.89 1.11 19.87
CA ARG A 169 7.82 0.37 19.00
C ARG A 169 7.01 -0.22 17.85
N LEU A 170 7.17 0.30 16.65
CA LEU A 170 6.49 -0.18 15.45
C LEU A 170 7.01 -1.59 15.10
N PRO A 171 6.16 -2.64 15.15
CA PRO A 171 6.54 -3.94 14.64
C PRO A 171 6.50 -3.92 13.12
N ILE A 172 7.62 -4.26 12.49
CA ILE A 172 7.75 -4.39 11.04
C ILE A 172 8.11 -5.85 10.74
N ARG A 173 7.43 -6.48 9.79
CA ARG A 173 7.75 -7.84 9.33
C ARG A 173 8.12 -7.81 7.86
N VAL A 174 9.30 -8.30 7.53
CA VAL A 174 9.71 -8.52 6.14
C VAL A 174 9.45 -9.98 5.81
N LEU A 175 8.67 -10.22 4.75
CA LEU A 175 8.35 -11.55 4.26
C LEU A 175 9.28 -11.86 3.08
N ILE A 176 10.16 -12.84 3.25
CA ILE A 176 11.06 -13.29 2.19
C ILE A 176 10.67 -14.71 1.80
N ARG A 177 10.45 -14.94 0.52
CA ARG A 177 10.16 -16.25 -0.05
C ARG A 177 11.35 -16.72 -0.86
N SER A 178 11.89 -17.88 -0.52
CA SER A 178 12.86 -18.58 -1.36
C SER A 178 12.15 -19.66 -2.17
N TYR A 179 12.33 -19.65 -3.48
CA TYR A 179 11.97 -20.77 -4.35
C TYR A 179 13.11 -21.79 -4.48
N ASN A 180 14.29 -21.45 -3.92
CA ASN A 180 15.43 -22.36 -3.88
C ASN A 180 15.10 -23.59 -3.04
N PRO A 181 15.35 -24.82 -3.55
CA PRO A 181 15.18 -26.03 -2.76
C PRO A 181 16.19 -26.12 -1.61
N ARG A 182 17.19 -25.24 -1.57
CA ARG A 182 18.27 -25.20 -0.58
C ARG A 182 18.32 -23.89 0.20
N MET A 183 19.19 -23.89 1.20
CA MET A 183 19.41 -22.78 2.10
C MET A 183 20.13 -21.62 1.39
N VAL A 184 19.50 -20.44 1.34
CA VAL A 184 20.13 -19.22 0.79
C VAL A 184 20.64 -18.33 1.93
N TYR A 185 21.86 -17.84 1.80
CA TYR A 185 22.53 -16.91 2.70
C TYR A 185 22.60 -15.53 2.04
N GLY A 186 22.27 -14.48 2.79
CA GLY A 186 22.34 -13.12 2.27
C GLY A 186 22.22 -12.05 3.34
N THR A 187 22.34 -10.80 2.92
CA THR A 187 22.20 -9.64 3.78
C THR A 187 20.83 -8.99 3.57
N LEU A 188 20.04 -8.86 4.64
CA LEU A 188 18.76 -8.16 4.65
C LEU A 188 18.96 -6.73 5.15
N ILE A 189 18.58 -5.78 4.31
CA ILE A 189 18.68 -4.34 4.55
C ILE A 189 17.26 -3.77 4.65
N LEU A 190 16.92 -3.18 5.79
CA LEU A 190 15.68 -2.45 6.01
C LEU A 190 16.01 -0.97 6.18
N LYS A 191 15.43 -0.13 5.30
CA LYS A 191 15.59 1.32 5.28
C LYS A 191 14.28 1.99 5.63
N GLN A 192 14.35 3.08 6.38
CA GLN A 192 13.25 4.01 6.64
C GLN A 192 13.51 5.29 5.85
N ILE A 193 12.53 5.70 5.05
CA ILE A 193 12.58 6.90 4.21
C ILE A 193 11.56 7.90 4.76
N THR A 194 12.03 9.11 5.08
CA THR A 194 11.22 10.22 5.61
C THR A 194 11.70 11.53 5.00
N ASP A 195 10.83 12.32 4.37
CA ASP A 195 11.17 13.64 3.79
C ASP A 195 12.40 13.64 2.87
N GLY A 196 12.65 12.52 2.16
CA GLY A 196 13.82 12.34 1.29
C GLY A 196 15.08 11.83 2.00
N GLU A 197 15.12 11.85 3.34
CA GLU A 197 16.20 11.25 4.12
C GLU A 197 15.97 9.74 4.28
N THR A 198 17.04 8.96 4.09
CA THR A 198 17.03 7.51 4.23
C THR A 198 17.89 7.08 5.40
N VAL A 199 17.29 6.45 6.40
CA VAL A 199 17.95 6.00 7.63
C VAL A 199 17.80 4.47 7.75
N PRO A 200 18.88 3.71 8.03
CA PRO A 200 18.78 2.28 8.27
C PRO A 200 17.99 1.99 9.56
N VAL A 201 17.13 0.97 9.52
CA VAL A 201 16.37 0.50 10.70
C VAL A 201 17.22 -0.51 11.46
N ALA A 202 17.54 -0.25 12.73
CA ALA A 202 18.29 -1.20 13.55
C ALA A 202 17.48 -2.50 13.78
N PRO A 203 18.10 -3.69 13.76
CA PRO A 203 19.54 -3.95 13.65
C PRO A 203 20.09 -4.09 12.20
N SER A 204 19.35 -3.66 11.17
CA SER A 204 19.81 -3.80 9.79
C SER A 204 21.02 -2.90 9.47
N PRO A 205 21.96 -3.35 8.62
CA PRO A 205 21.92 -4.60 7.84
C PRO A 205 22.20 -5.85 8.69
N ILE A 206 21.47 -6.94 8.43
CA ILE A 206 21.65 -8.23 9.12
C ILE A 206 21.95 -9.36 8.13
N LYS A 207 22.87 -10.26 8.49
CA LYS A 207 23.06 -11.52 7.75
C LYS A 207 21.95 -12.49 8.14
N VAL A 208 21.27 -13.05 7.15
CA VAL A 208 20.15 -13.96 7.33
C VAL A 208 20.31 -15.21 6.47
N ARG A 209 19.68 -16.29 6.93
CA ARG A 209 19.51 -17.54 6.20
C ARG A 209 18.03 -17.70 5.86
N VAL A 210 17.70 -17.92 4.59
CA VAL A 210 16.33 -18.00 4.06
C VAL A 210 16.04 -19.43 3.57
N PRO A 211 15.34 -20.27 4.35
CA PRO A 211 15.02 -21.64 3.96
C PRO A 211 14.04 -21.64 2.78
N PRO A 212 13.90 -22.79 2.09
CA PRO A 212 12.88 -22.96 1.05
C PRO A 212 11.49 -22.58 1.60
N GLY A 213 10.76 -21.77 0.85
CA GLY A 213 9.44 -21.27 1.25
C GLY A 213 9.47 -19.88 1.90
N LEU A 214 8.43 -19.56 2.69
CA LEU A 214 8.20 -18.23 3.24
C LEU A 214 8.80 -18.09 4.64
N THR A 215 9.69 -17.10 4.81
CA THR A 215 10.37 -16.80 6.07
C THR A 215 10.13 -15.35 6.50
N PRO A 216 9.50 -15.11 7.67
CA PRO A 216 9.31 -13.77 8.20
C PRO A 216 10.50 -13.30 9.05
N PHE A 217 10.97 -12.07 8.82
CA PHE A 217 11.97 -11.38 9.64
C PHE A 217 11.34 -10.18 10.36
N ALA A 218 11.46 -10.13 11.68
CA ALA A 218 10.82 -9.10 12.51
C ALA A 218 11.81 -8.00 12.94
N PHE A 219 11.40 -6.75 12.78
CA PHE A 219 12.09 -5.55 13.21
C PHE A 219 11.21 -4.74 14.16
N LYS A 220 11.84 -3.97 15.05
CA LYS A 220 11.14 -3.08 15.99
C LYS A 220 11.76 -1.69 15.91
N GLN A 221 11.04 -0.75 15.30
CA GLN A 221 11.52 0.61 15.13
C GLN A 221 10.85 1.55 16.14
N PRO A 222 11.61 2.27 17.00
CA PRO A 222 11.05 3.30 17.85
C PRO A 222 10.69 4.55 17.02
N LEU A 223 9.48 5.05 17.18
CA LEU A 223 9.04 6.28 16.51
C LEU A 223 9.17 7.46 17.46
N VAL A 224 10.21 8.26 17.24
CA VAL A 224 10.70 9.20 18.26
C VAL A 224 9.93 10.53 18.24
N ASN A 225 9.54 11.08 17.09
CA ASN A 225 8.76 12.32 17.07
C ASN A 225 8.28 12.67 15.66
N GLN A 226 7.11 13.31 15.61
CA GLN A 226 6.44 13.95 14.46
C GLN A 226 5.31 13.12 13.83
N GLN A 227 4.19 13.81 13.56
CA GLN A 227 3.10 13.32 12.74
C GLN A 227 3.59 13.27 11.28
N LYS A 228 4.28 12.19 10.93
CA LYS A 228 4.93 12.00 9.64
C LYS A 228 4.55 10.67 9.00
N SER A 229 4.61 10.64 7.68
CA SER A 229 4.54 9.42 6.90
C SER A 229 5.94 8.85 6.73
N TYR A 230 6.10 7.58 7.08
CA TYR A 230 7.32 6.80 6.91
C TYR A 230 7.12 5.81 5.78
N THR A 231 8.13 5.66 4.92
CA THR A 231 8.18 4.56 3.95
C THR A 231 9.27 3.61 4.37
N TYR A 232 8.94 2.34 4.56
CA TYR A 232 9.91 1.29 4.86
C TYR A 232 10.20 0.50 3.59
N GLN A 233 11.48 0.36 3.26
CA GLN A 233 11.95 -0.42 2.11
C GLN A 233 12.83 -1.55 2.60
N ALA A 234 12.48 -2.78 2.27
CA ALA A 234 13.32 -3.95 2.48
C ALA A 234 14.02 -4.32 1.17
N ILE A 235 15.30 -4.66 1.27
CA ILE A 235 16.15 -5.13 0.18
C ILE A 235 16.90 -6.37 0.67
N PHE A 236 16.81 -7.47 -0.06
CA PHE A 236 17.58 -8.68 0.20
C PHE A 236 18.74 -8.79 -0.80
N GLN A 237 19.95 -9.03 -0.32
CA GLN A 237 21.12 -9.25 -1.16
C GLN A 237 21.62 -10.67 -0.95
N PRO A 238 21.33 -11.61 -1.87
CA PRO A 238 21.85 -12.97 -1.76
C PRO A 238 23.37 -12.97 -1.92
N GLU A 239 24.07 -13.61 -0.98
CA GLU A 239 25.53 -13.76 -0.97
C GLU A 239 25.95 -15.17 -1.39
N ALA A 240 25.18 -16.19 -1.01
CA ALA A 240 25.55 -17.58 -1.22
C ALA A 240 24.35 -18.53 -1.16
N VAL A 241 24.50 -19.73 -1.73
CA VAL A 241 23.54 -20.83 -1.63
C VAL A 241 24.26 -22.12 -1.22
N GLU A 242 23.58 -22.95 -0.46
CA GLU A 242 24.08 -24.29 -0.12
C GLU A 242 24.09 -25.20 -1.38
N ASN A 243 25.13 -26.01 -1.52
CA ASN A 243 25.32 -26.97 -2.62
C ASN A 243 24.74 -28.34 -2.27
N GLU A 244 24.60 -29.22 -3.27
CA GLU A 244 24.10 -30.59 -3.06
C GLU A 244 24.97 -31.43 -2.12
N LYS A 245 26.25 -31.05 -1.96
CA LYS A 245 27.20 -31.70 -1.05
C LYS A 245 27.33 -31.00 0.32
N GLY A 246 26.47 -30.03 0.63
CA GLY A 246 26.54 -29.23 1.87
C GLY A 246 27.64 -28.15 1.88
N GLY A 247 28.26 -27.87 0.73
CA GLY A 247 29.19 -26.75 0.56
C GLY A 247 28.48 -25.42 0.29
N ILE A 248 29.19 -24.30 0.27
CA ILE A 248 28.62 -22.97 -0.03
C ILE A 248 29.09 -22.54 -1.43
N THR A 249 28.16 -22.26 -2.35
CA THR A 249 28.43 -21.54 -3.60
C THR A 249 28.17 -20.06 -3.41
N VAL A 250 29.11 -19.23 -3.83
CA VAL A 250 28.98 -17.76 -3.78
C VAL A 250 28.08 -17.30 -4.92
N GLY A 251 27.14 -16.41 -4.60
CA GLY A 251 26.14 -15.91 -5.51
C GLY A 251 24.89 -16.80 -5.62
N LEU A 252 23.90 -16.31 -6.34
CA LEU A 252 22.67 -17.01 -6.64
C LEU A 252 22.40 -16.86 -8.15
N GLU A 253 22.98 -17.76 -8.94
CA GLU A 253 22.82 -17.75 -10.40
C GLU A 253 21.35 -18.01 -10.78
N GLY A 254 20.77 -17.09 -11.55
CA GLY A 254 19.36 -17.13 -11.95
C GLY A 254 18.41 -16.33 -11.04
N ASP A 255 18.94 -15.68 -9.99
CA ASP A 255 18.13 -14.82 -9.14
C ASP A 255 17.68 -13.54 -9.85
N ARG A 256 16.49 -13.07 -9.50
CA ARG A 256 15.87 -11.88 -10.10
C ARG A 256 16.02 -10.72 -9.12
N VAL A 257 17.12 -9.99 -9.25
CA VAL A 257 17.46 -8.89 -8.34
C VAL A 257 16.36 -7.80 -8.23
N GLN A 258 15.50 -7.66 -9.23
CA GLN A 258 14.35 -6.74 -9.18
C GLN A 258 13.30 -7.15 -8.13
N ASN A 259 13.13 -8.45 -7.91
CA ASN A 259 12.16 -9.03 -6.98
C ASN A 259 12.69 -9.09 -5.54
N ASN A 260 13.95 -8.72 -5.33
CA ASN A 260 14.57 -8.67 -4.02
C ASN A 260 14.26 -7.40 -3.21
N SER A 261 13.24 -6.62 -3.59
CA SER A 261 12.87 -5.42 -2.85
C SER A 261 11.37 -5.22 -2.74
N ALA A 262 10.93 -4.72 -1.59
CA ALA A 262 9.53 -4.36 -1.33
C ALA A 262 9.44 -3.13 -0.43
N THR A 263 8.34 -2.39 -0.55
CA THR A 263 8.07 -1.17 0.23
C THR A 263 6.74 -1.24 0.96
N THR A 264 6.63 -0.50 2.06
CA THR A 264 5.37 -0.28 2.78
C THR A 264 5.31 1.12 3.37
N HIS A 265 4.11 1.65 3.55
CA HIS A 265 3.88 3.01 4.05
C HIS A 265 3.17 2.98 5.41
N VAL A 266 3.69 3.76 6.34
CA VAL A 266 3.17 3.86 7.71
C VAL A 266 2.99 5.31 8.07
N VAL A 267 1.82 5.67 8.57
CA VAL A 267 1.55 7.02 9.09
C VAL A 267 1.68 7.00 10.61
N ALA A 268 2.66 7.71 11.15
CA ALA A 268 2.73 7.95 12.57
C ALA A 268 1.79 9.10 12.94
N MET A 269 0.86 8.81 13.84
CA MET A 269 0.05 9.83 14.47
C MET A 269 0.84 10.44 15.62
N GLY A 270 0.74 11.77 15.78
CA GLY A 270 1.31 12.46 16.94
C GLY A 270 0.72 11.93 18.25
N GLN A 271 1.40 12.19 19.36
CA GLN A 271 0.91 11.84 20.68
C GLN A 271 -0.44 12.51 20.93
N ARG A 272 -1.46 11.71 21.27
CA ARG A 272 -2.80 12.22 21.56
C ARG A 272 -2.77 13.10 22.80
N ARG A 273 -3.44 14.25 22.74
CA ARG A 273 -3.40 15.26 23.82
C ARG A 273 -4.73 15.32 24.54
N ILE A 274 -4.70 15.19 25.86
CA ILE A 274 -5.87 15.29 26.73
C ILE A 274 -5.73 16.57 27.55
N LEU A 275 -6.74 17.42 27.52
CA LEU A 275 -6.86 18.60 28.37
C LEU A 275 -7.72 18.25 29.59
N VAL A 276 -7.21 18.48 30.79
CA VAL A 276 -7.96 18.39 32.05
C VAL A 276 -8.11 19.80 32.59
N ILE A 277 -9.35 20.22 32.81
CA ILE A 277 -9.66 21.52 33.40
C ILE A 277 -10.15 21.24 34.81
N GLU A 278 -9.46 21.77 35.81
CA GLU A 278 -9.79 21.60 37.23
C GLU A 278 -9.89 22.96 37.93
N GLN A 279 -10.75 23.06 38.94
CA GLN A 279 -10.92 24.30 39.70
C GLN A 279 -9.67 24.63 40.51
N THR A 280 -9.19 23.66 41.29
CA THR A 280 -8.01 23.81 42.14
C THR A 280 -6.85 23.00 41.56
N PRO A 281 -5.67 23.61 41.31
CA PRO A 281 -4.51 22.88 40.80
C PRO A 281 -4.15 21.68 41.69
N GLY A 282 -4.07 20.49 41.11
CA GLY A 282 -3.71 19.24 41.79
C GLY A 282 -4.85 18.54 42.51
N GLU A 283 -6.08 19.08 42.53
CA GLU A 283 -7.24 18.43 43.15
C GLU A 283 -7.51 17.05 42.55
N HIS A 284 -7.29 16.90 41.25
CA HIS A 284 -7.52 15.65 40.53
C HIS A 284 -6.20 14.96 40.13
N GLN A 285 -5.13 15.15 40.92
CA GLN A 285 -3.81 14.57 40.63
C GLN A 285 -3.87 13.04 40.46
N LEU A 286 -4.68 12.34 41.27
CA LEU A 286 -4.88 10.89 41.16
C LEU A 286 -5.40 10.47 39.77
N LEU A 287 -6.33 11.24 39.19
CA LEU A 287 -6.86 10.99 37.85
C LEU A 287 -5.76 11.21 36.80
N VAL A 288 -5.02 12.31 36.91
CA VAL A 288 -3.91 12.64 36.00
C VAL A 288 -2.84 11.55 36.04
N ASP A 289 -2.48 11.06 37.22
CA ASP A 289 -1.47 10.02 37.40
C ASP A 289 -1.95 8.67 36.87
N ARG A 290 -3.22 8.30 37.12
CA ARG A 290 -3.82 7.09 36.53
C ARG A 290 -3.86 7.16 35.01
N LEU A 291 -4.23 8.30 34.43
CA LEU A 291 -4.23 8.51 32.98
C LEU A 291 -2.81 8.37 32.41
N LYS A 292 -1.79 8.89 33.09
CA LYS A 292 -0.38 8.74 32.68
C LYS A 292 0.10 7.28 32.75
N VAL A 293 -0.24 6.57 33.83
CA VAL A 293 0.18 5.17 34.06
C VAL A 293 -0.54 4.21 33.11
N MET A 294 -1.87 4.29 32.99
CA MET A 294 -2.66 3.40 32.13
C MET A 294 -2.31 3.55 30.65
N SER A 295 -1.93 4.76 30.24
CA SER A 295 -1.64 5.02 28.84
C SER A 295 -0.21 4.65 28.44
N ASN A 296 0.67 4.27 29.36
CA ASN A 296 2.05 3.86 29.09
C ASN A 296 2.75 4.78 28.06
N SER A 297 2.64 6.10 28.24
CA SER A 297 3.15 7.18 27.35
C SER A 297 2.32 7.53 26.11
N LYS A 298 1.16 6.90 25.88
CA LYS A 298 0.33 7.16 24.68
C LYS A 298 -0.34 8.53 24.66
N TYR A 299 -0.58 9.13 25.84
CA TYR A 299 -1.27 10.42 25.97
C TYR A 299 -0.40 11.46 26.64
N LYS A 300 -0.45 12.69 26.12
CA LYS A 300 0.07 13.88 26.79
C LYS A 300 -1.08 14.57 27.52
N VAL A 301 -1.08 14.48 28.84
CA VAL A 301 -2.09 15.12 29.70
C VAL A 301 -1.61 16.52 30.06
N HIS A 302 -2.42 17.53 29.75
CA HIS A 302 -2.22 18.92 30.15
C HIS A 302 -3.31 19.31 31.12
N THR A 303 -2.92 19.88 32.26
CA THR A 303 -3.87 20.35 33.28
C THR A 303 -3.86 21.88 33.31
N ILE A 304 -5.05 22.49 33.27
CA ILE A 304 -5.22 23.95 33.34
C ILE A 304 -6.38 24.30 34.29
N THR A 305 -6.41 25.54 34.74
CA THR A 305 -7.57 26.12 35.45
C THR A 305 -8.46 26.88 34.47
N PRO A 306 -9.75 27.11 34.80
CA PRO A 306 -10.67 27.88 33.96
C PRO A 306 -10.14 29.27 33.60
N ALA A 307 -9.44 29.93 34.53
CA ALA A 307 -8.83 31.26 34.32
C ALA A 307 -7.71 31.29 33.26
N ARG A 308 -7.18 30.12 32.85
CA ARG A 308 -6.18 30.02 31.77
C ARG A 308 -6.79 29.69 30.42
N LEU A 309 -8.12 29.52 30.34
CA LEU A 309 -8.80 29.37 29.06
C LEU A 309 -8.82 30.72 28.33
N PRO A 310 -8.58 30.75 27.00
CA PRO A 310 -8.80 31.96 26.22
C PRO A 310 -10.24 32.46 26.38
N GLU A 311 -10.41 33.77 26.54
CA GLU A 311 -11.73 34.40 26.66
C GLU A 311 -12.41 34.56 25.29
N SER A 312 -11.63 34.77 24.23
CA SER A 312 -12.09 34.89 22.85
C SER A 312 -12.52 33.55 22.27
N LYS A 313 -13.66 33.55 21.56
CA LYS A 313 -14.26 32.38 20.90
C LYS A 313 -13.31 31.74 19.88
N ASP A 314 -12.65 32.58 19.07
CA ASP A 314 -11.75 32.13 18.01
C ASP A 314 -10.47 31.51 18.57
N ASP A 315 -9.85 32.18 19.56
CA ASP A 315 -8.63 31.71 20.21
C ASP A 315 -8.88 30.41 20.99
N LEU A 316 -10.04 30.29 21.64
CA LEU A 316 -10.43 29.05 22.30
C LEU A 316 -10.64 27.93 21.28
N GLY A 317 -11.22 28.21 20.12
CA GLY A 317 -11.37 27.24 19.03
C GLY A 317 -10.03 26.68 18.58
N VAL A 318 -9.06 27.56 18.33
CA VAL A 318 -7.69 27.19 17.96
C VAL A 318 -7.02 26.41 19.10
N PHE A 319 -7.15 26.86 20.34
CA PHE A 319 -6.57 26.20 21.51
C PHE A 319 -7.10 24.77 21.69
N LEU A 320 -8.42 24.59 21.67
CA LEU A 320 -9.07 23.29 21.82
C LEU A 320 -8.82 22.37 20.60
N SER A 321 -8.55 22.92 19.41
CA SER A 321 -8.21 22.14 18.22
C SER A 321 -6.94 21.29 18.41
N ASN A 322 -6.02 21.73 19.28
CA ASN A 322 -4.79 21.03 19.62
C ASN A 322 -5.00 19.82 20.53
N TYR A 323 -6.22 19.61 21.06
CA TYR A 323 -6.54 18.52 21.97
C TYR A 323 -7.54 17.54 21.32
N ASP A 324 -7.38 16.26 21.68
CA ASP A 324 -8.24 15.16 21.23
C ASP A 324 -9.39 14.89 22.20
N CYS A 325 -9.22 15.25 23.47
CA CYS A 325 -10.20 15.06 24.53
C CYS A 325 -10.08 16.20 25.56
N VAL A 326 -11.21 16.63 26.12
CA VAL A 326 -11.30 17.67 27.15
C VAL A 326 -12.11 17.12 28.32
N ILE A 327 -11.53 17.11 29.51
CA ILE A 327 -12.16 16.62 30.74
C ILE A 327 -12.39 17.81 31.66
N LEU A 328 -13.62 17.98 32.14
CA LEU A 328 -13.96 19.02 33.11
C LEU A 328 -14.09 18.36 34.48
N ALA A 329 -13.04 18.47 35.29
CA ALA A 329 -12.95 17.83 36.58
C ALA A 329 -13.55 18.75 37.66
N ASN A 330 -14.83 18.51 37.97
CA ASN A 330 -15.59 19.24 38.99
C ASN A 330 -15.58 20.77 38.84
N VAL A 331 -15.63 21.28 37.60
CA VAL A 331 -15.61 22.73 37.33
C VAL A 331 -17.04 23.31 37.36
N PRO A 332 -17.34 24.32 38.20
CA PRO A 332 -18.63 25.01 38.19
C PRO A 332 -18.89 25.70 36.86
N ALA A 333 -20.12 25.63 36.35
CA ALA A 333 -20.49 26.27 35.08
C ALA A 333 -20.28 27.81 35.11
N GLU A 334 -20.42 28.44 36.27
CA GLU A 334 -20.23 29.88 36.48
C GLU A 334 -18.79 30.35 36.24
N MET A 335 -17.81 29.45 36.33
CA MET A 335 -16.39 29.78 36.07
C MET A 335 -16.02 29.74 34.59
N ILE A 336 -16.95 29.37 33.71
CA ILE A 336 -16.76 29.30 32.26
C ILE A 336 -17.80 30.23 31.63
N ASN A 337 -17.34 31.21 30.86
CA ASN A 337 -18.23 32.21 30.26
C ASN A 337 -19.13 31.58 29.16
N GLY A 338 -20.16 32.31 28.71
CA GLY A 338 -21.12 31.80 27.73
C GLY A 338 -20.47 31.36 26.40
N ASP A 339 -19.53 32.15 25.89
CA ASP A 339 -18.82 31.87 24.63
C ASP A 339 -17.92 30.64 24.74
N GLN A 340 -17.26 30.47 25.87
CA GLN A 340 -16.43 29.31 26.19
C GLN A 340 -17.29 28.04 26.32
N GLN A 341 -18.46 28.13 26.95
CA GLN A 341 -19.40 27.01 27.02
C GLN A 341 -19.92 26.61 25.64
N GLU A 342 -20.25 27.57 24.78
CA GLU A 342 -20.69 27.31 23.42
C GLU A 342 -19.60 26.66 22.57
N MET A 343 -18.35 27.11 22.71
CA MET A 343 -17.21 26.50 22.02
C MET A 343 -16.89 25.10 22.52
N LEU A 344 -16.91 24.85 23.84
CA LEU A 344 -16.73 23.51 24.39
C LEU A 344 -17.80 22.55 23.85
N ARG A 345 -19.06 23.00 23.71
CA ARG A 345 -20.14 22.21 23.11
C ARG A 345 -19.94 21.98 21.63
N SER A 346 -19.67 23.02 20.84
CA SER A 346 -19.52 22.91 19.38
C SER A 346 -18.30 22.06 18.98
N ASN A 347 -17.26 22.03 19.81
CA ASN A 347 -16.07 21.20 19.58
C ASN A 347 -16.28 19.72 19.95
N THR A 348 -17.39 19.38 20.59
CA THR A 348 -17.80 18.03 20.94
C THR A 348 -18.78 17.53 19.88
N PRO A 349 -18.38 16.62 18.98
CA PRO A 349 -19.31 16.11 17.98
C PRO A 349 -20.42 15.35 18.70
N ALA A 350 -21.67 15.78 18.49
CA ALA A 350 -22.83 15.00 18.89
C ALA A 350 -22.68 13.60 18.25
N ALA A 351 -22.66 12.57 19.09
CA ALA A 351 -22.58 11.18 18.66
C ALA A 351 -23.72 10.89 17.67
N GLY A 352 -23.46 10.98 16.36
CA GLY A 352 -24.49 10.70 15.35
C GLY A 352 -24.24 11.11 13.91
N ARG A 353 -23.52 12.21 13.59
CA ARG A 353 -23.40 12.67 12.19
C ARG A 353 -22.03 13.31 11.87
N ALA A 354 -21.04 12.50 11.53
CA ALA A 354 -19.86 12.97 10.78
C ALA A 354 -19.24 11.83 9.94
N PRO A 355 -18.74 12.12 8.71
CA PRO A 355 -18.16 11.13 7.81
C PRO A 355 -16.87 10.48 8.39
N PRO A 356 -16.54 9.25 7.99
CA PRO A 356 -15.55 8.40 8.67
C PRO A 356 -14.11 8.96 8.70
N SER A 357 -13.78 9.95 7.86
CA SER A 357 -12.43 10.53 7.76
C SER A 357 -12.07 11.52 8.88
N ARG A 358 -13.02 11.96 9.72
CA ARG A 358 -12.82 12.96 10.79
C ARG A 358 -13.31 12.53 12.18
N ARG A 359 -13.46 11.23 12.46
CA ARG A 359 -13.83 10.75 13.81
C ARG A 359 -12.65 10.95 14.79
N ARG A 360 -12.49 12.15 15.34
CA ARG A 360 -11.86 12.34 16.65
C ARG A 360 -12.93 12.05 17.69
N CYS A 361 -12.77 11.00 18.49
CA CYS A 361 -13.59 10.81 19.69
C CYS A 361 -13.24 11.93 20.67
N ARG A 362 -14.00 13.03 20.61
CA ARG A 362 -13.97 14.10 21.60
C ARG A 362 -15.12 13.85 22.56
N SER A 363 -14.81 13.38 23.76
CA SER A 363 -15.76 13.25 24.86
C SER A 363 -15.47 14.32 25.91
N ILE A 364 -16.53 14.89 26.48
CA ILE A 364 -16.46 15.69 27.70
C ILE A 364 -17.02 14.81 28.82
N ALA A 365 -16.14 14.40 29.73
CA ALA A 365 -16.53 13.79 30.98
C ALA A 365 -16.51 14.87 32.06
N THR A 366 -17.60 14.98 32.83
CA THR A 366 -17.58 15.76 34.07
C THR A 366 -17.99 14.92 35.27
N SER A 367 -17.49 15.28 36.44
CA SER A 367 -17.75 14.60 37.72
C SER A 367 -18.61 15.42 38.68
N SER A 368 -19.34 16.46 38.21
CA SER A 368 -20.02 17.36 39.15
C SER A 368 -21.32 16.76 39.74
N ARG A 369 -21.48 16.93 41.06
CA ARG A 369 -22.75 16.70 41.79
C ARG A 369 -23.70 17.91 41.73
N SER A 370 -23.35 18.98 41.00
CA SER A 370 -24.13 20.22 40.94
C SER A 370 -24.96 20.33 39.65
N ARG A 371 -26.26 20.54 39.83
CA ARG A 371 -27.27 20.76 38.79
C ARG A 371 -26.99 22.08 38.04
N SER A 372 -26.17 22.09 37.00
CA SER A 372 -26.12 23.27 36.10
C SER A 372 -25.59 23.07 34.68
N TRP A 373 -25.11 21.88 34.29
CA TRP A 373 -24.74 21.62 32.90
C TRP A 373 -25.97 21.22 32.07
N PRO A 374 -26.33 21.95 30.99
CA PRO A 374 -27.36 21.49 30.06
C PRO A 374 -26.95 20.16 29.45
N ARG A 375 -27.89 19.21 29.36
CA ARG A 375 -27.68 17.83 28.86
C ARG A 375 -27.05 17.82 27.45
N ALA A 376 -25.72 17.81 27.36
CA ALA A 376 -24.99 17.38 26.16
C ALA A 376 -24.69 15.89 26.33
N ALA A 377 -24.95 15.02 25.35
CA ALA A 377 -24.74 13.58 25.52
C ALA A 377 -23.30 13.23 25.96
N TRP A 378 -23.19 12.50 27.06
CA TRP A 378 -21.95 12.10 27.73
C TRP A 378 -21.63 10.67 27.28
N CYS A 379 -20.42 10.42 26.79
CA CYS A 379 -19.93 9.09 26.44
C CYS A 379 -18.92 8.61 27.47
#